data_AF-A0A525D7W5-F1
#
_entry.id   AF-A0A525D7W5-F1
#
_cell.length_a   1.000
_cell.length_b   1.000
_cell.length_c   1.000
_cell.angle_alpha   90.00
_cell.angle_beta   90.00
_cell.angle_gamma   90.00
#
_symmetry.space_group_name_H-M   'P 1'
#
loop_
_entity.id
_entity.type
_entity.pdbx_description
1 polymer ?
#
loop_
_entity_poly.entity_id
_entity_poly.type
_entity_poly.pdbx_seq_one_letter_code
_entity_poly.pdbx_strand_id
1 'polypeptide(L)'
;MTQKNVVAQWAFDARPILGRFHIWLEDVKIEWVKGQVKDELDDSISFADDRSERMLAMTAAVTALGTKLFGRYGEGSGLEKQALNLVKKDADAISAYAMSESLWYLSRTLPENHAIMVCLGEGLMPKAGETAEMGANPLLGFGRVYARPQVAKFLENCVLKLINDPNYHWNDFRRAINKKDVTVWGAAIDTLENTSRFAKGEETGPLTVLHLFDQPLAITDQYEGYIGNLVLPRAVVDTAAQESLLVNFFTPREKVVEAIHLTYPDIQSSNIHVWTLQGDSRTHRIGELWEQWRAAGVHLVDDSWTLPTGMHPFTDSGTYAPTFAVGNWKDESGDTHLFLVDGYAASAEAIQAASLSNILDLDVSLVVLSSKFALQYDKDAAIMKLDPDSTDFADKLRDEIFGEELDETLINTLRENIILARDAGIPLKKRTITADDLIAEKKWQALAVSGYMLPDPYSGAPGVNQINKDTYEVTVRMTTDKGDKRITFALRLMKNQGESRLVFSPLLNRFLKGENFRTRPVKISDSGRIRNELQTLCTDALEHYGEKVELHFTRIPKNTISEEEQVILRDVLTWYKENYPIWFEWLELA
;
A
#
# COMPACT_ATOMS: atom_id res chain seq x y z
N MET A 1 -14.94 -27.86 -15.51
CA MET A 1 -16.20 -27.47 -14.82
C MET A 1 -17.07 -26.59 -15.75
N THR A 2 -18.41 -26.57 -15.69
CA THR A 2 -19.20 -25.62 -16.54
C THR A 2 -19.06 -24.18 -16.02
N GLN A 3 -19.03 -23.17 -16.90
CA GLN A 3 -18.90 -21.76 -16.51
C GLN A 3 -19.91 -21.33 -15.42
N LYS A 4 -21.15 -21.83 -15.51
CA LYS A 4 -22.19 -21.57 -14.50
C LYS A 4 -21.81 -22.05 -13.10
N ASN A 5 -21.14 -23.19 -12.98
CA ASN A 5 -20.71 -23.73 -11.68
C ASN A 5 -19.57 -22.89 -11.10
N VAL A 6 -18.65 -22.40 -11.94
CA VAL A 6 -17.57 -21.49 -11.51
C VAL A 6 -18.17 -20.21 -10.95
N VAL A 7 -19.06 -19.57 -11.70
CA VAL A 7 -19.76 -18.34 -11.24
C VAL A 7 -20.52 -18.58 -9.94
N ALA A 8 -21.26 -19.70 -9.84
CA ALA A 8 -22.02 -20.03 -8.64
C ALA A 8 -21.13 -20.23 -7.40
N GLN A 9 -19.98 -20.89 -7.57
CA GLN A 9 -19.03 -21.11 -6.49
C GLN A 9 -18.38 -19.78 -6.04
N TRP A 10 -17.93 -18.96 -6.98
CA TRP A 10 -17.39 -17.62 -6.66
C TRP A 10 -18.42 -16.74 -5.96
N ALA A 11 -19.67 -16.74 -6.44
CA ALA A 11 -20.75 -16.00 -5.79
C ALA A 11 -21.05 -16.51 -4.37
N PHE A 12 -20.96 -17.82 -4.13
CA PHE A 12 -21.14 -18.42 -2.81
C PHE A 12 -20.00 -18.04 -1.85
N ASP A 13 -18.76 -18.22 -2.29
CA ASP A 13 -17.56 -17.95 -1.49
C ASP A 13 -17.45 -16.46 -1.13
N ALA A 14 -17.65 -15.59 -2.14
CA ALA A 14 -17.54 -14.14 -2.03
C ALA A 14 -18.83 -13.44 -1.54
N ARG A 15 -19.89 -14.20 -1.23
CA ARG A 15 -21.19 -13.68 -0.80
C ARG A 15 -21.11 -12.63 0.31
N PRO A 16 -20.26 -12.75 1.36
CA PRO A 16 -20.20 -11.75 2.41
C PRO A 16 -19.82 -10.35 1.90
N ILE A 17 -18.87 -10.26 0.96
CA ILE A 17 -18.43 -8.99 0.37
C ILE A 17 -19.48 -8.49 -0.64
N LEU A 18 -19.91 -9.36 -1.57
CA LEU A 18 -20.93 -9.02 -2.57
C LEU A 18 -22.21 -8.47 -1.91
N GLY A 19 -22.69 -9.17 -0.87
CA GLY A 19 -23.86 -8.76 -0.10
C GLY A 19 -23.66 -7.47 0.68
N ARG A 20 -22.43 -7.17 1.14
CA ARG A 20 -22.13 -5.91 1.82
C ARG A 20 -22.21 -4.72 0.88
N PHE A 21 -21.73 -4.86 -0.35
CA PHE A 21 -21.69 -3.76 -1.33
C PHE A 21 -22.91 -3.74 -2.27
N HIS A 22 -23.89 -4.62 -2.04
CA HIS A 22 -25.07 -4.75 -2.89
C HIS A 22 -24.69 -4.99 -4.36
N ILE A 23 -23.76 -5.93 -4.58
CA ILE A 23 -23.26 -6.31 -5.90
C ILE A 23 -23.73 -7.72 -6.23
N TRP A 24 -24.06 -7.94 -7.50
CA TRP A 24 -24.31 -9.25 -8.06
C TRP A 24 -23.19 -9.66 -9.01
N LEU A 25 -22.72 -10.90 -8.89
CA LEU A 25 -21.71 -11.47 -9.79
C LEU A 25 -22.42 -12.10 -11.00
N GLU A 26 -22.21 -11.50 -12.18
CA GLU A 26 -22.77 -12.00 -13.45
C GLU A 26 -21.86 -13.04 -14.11
N ASP A 27 -20.55 -12.82 -14.06
CA ASP A 27 -19.56 -13.69 -14.70
C ASP A 27 -18.17 -13.57 -14.04
N VAL A 28 -17.33 -14.59 -14.20
CA VAL A 28 -15.93 -14.59 -13.77
C VAL A 28 -15.06 -15.36 -14.76
N LYS A 29 -14.00 -14.73 -15.26
CA LYS A 29 -13.03 -15.32 -16.18
C LYS A 29 -11.67 -15.37 -15.51
N ILE A 30 -10.97 -16.48 -15.63
CA ILE A 30 -9.62 -16.68 -15.07
C ILE A 30 -8.66 -16.97 -16.21
N GLU A 31 -7.65 -16.13 -16.36
CA GLU A 31 -6.54 -16.25 -17.29
C GLU A 31 -5.26 -16.53 -16.49
N TRP A 32 -4.54 -17.59 -16.84
CA TRP A 32 -3.25 -17.91 -16.21
C TRP A 32 -2.12 -17.20 -16.95
N VAL A 33 -1.35 -16.39 -16.23
CA VAL A 33 -0.16 -15.71 -16.75
C VAL A 33 1.08 -16.60 -16.59
N LYS A 34 1.20 -17.31 -15.46
CA LYS A 34 2.30 -18.25 -15.17
C LYS A 34 1.84 -19.34 -14.18
N GLY A 35 2.45 -20.52 -14.24
CA GLY A 35 2.39 -21.52 -13.17
C GLY A 35 1.01 -22.15 -12.96
N GLN A 36 0.30 -22.45 -14.05
CA GLN A 36 -1.03 -23.08 -13.98
C GLN A 36 -1.00 -24.39 -13.17
N VAL A 37 -1.88 -24.49 -12.17
CA VAL A 37 -2.05 -25.69 -11.35
C VAL A 37 -2.65 -26.81 -12.21
N LYS A 38 -2.18 -28.05 -12.00
CA LYS A 38 -2.54 -29.22 -12.83
C LYS A 38 -3.97 -29.73 -12.60
N ASP A 39 -4.62 -29.32 -11.50
CA ASP A 39 -5.97 -29.75 -11.14
C ASP A 39 -6.95 -28.61 -11.44
N GLU A 40 -8.00 -28.87 -12.24
CA GLU A 40 -9.06 -27.90 -12.54
C GLU A 40 -9.98 -27.61 -11.33
N LEU A 41 -9.82 -28.34 -10.23
CA LEU A 41 -10.60 -28.18 -8.99
C LEU A 41 -9.84 -27.46 -7.88
N ASP A 42 -8.51 -27.36 -7.98
CA ASP A 42 -7.63 -26.67 -7.04
C ASP A 42 -6.92 -25.53 -7.77
N ASP A 43 -7.57 -24.37 -7.78
CA ASP A 43 -7.06 -23.15 -8.42
C ASP A 43 -6.16 -22.35 -7.46
N SER A 44 -5.89 -22.86 -6.26
CA SER A 44 -5.18 -22.16 -5.20
C SER A 44 -3.69 -22.09 -5.48
N ILE A 45 -3.11 -20.92 -5.23
CA ILE A 45 -1.69 -20.65 -5.50
C ILE A 45 -0.95 -20.22 -4.23
N SER A 46 -1.66 -19.94 -3.15
CA SER A 46 -1.10 -19.35 -1.93
C SER A 46 -1.17 -20.30 -0.73
N PHE A 47 -0.78 -19.79 0.43
CA PHE A 47 -0.93 -20.45 1.73
C PHE A 47 -2.33 -20.24 2.33
N ALA A 48 -3.14 -19.34 1.75
CA ALA A 48 -4.52 -19.16 2.15
C ALA A 48 -5.39 -20.27 1.54
N ASP A 49 -6.49 -20.60 2.21
CA ASP A 49 -7.49 -21.51 1.65
C ASP A 49 -8.22 -20.88 0.45
N ASP A 50 -8.78 -21.71 -0.43
CA ASP A 50 -9.43 -21.28 -1.69
C ASP A 50 -10.47 -20.20 -1.49
N ARG A 51 -11.25 -20.29 -0.41
CA ARG A 51 -12.30 -19.31 -0.12
C ARG A 51 -11.69 -17.98 0.30
N SER A 52 -10.65 -18.00 1.14
CA SER A 52 -9.90 -16.80 1.52
C SER A 52 -9.25 -16.15 0.30
N GLU A 53 -8.65 -16.93 -0.61
CA GLU A 53 -8.12 -16.41 -1.89
C GLU A 53 -9.19 -15.68 -2.70
N ARG A 54 -10.35 -16.31 -2.91
CA ARG A 54 -11.46 -15.72 -3.68
C ARG A 54 -12.02 -14.46 -3.03
N MET A 55 -12.06 -14.42 -1.69
CA MET A 55 -12.46 -13.24 -0.92
C MET A 55 -11.44 -12.10 -1.02
N LEU A 56 -10.13 -12.40 -1.06
CA LEU A 56 -9.08 -11.40 -1.29
C LEU A 56 -9.16 -10.84 -2.71
N ALA A 57 -9.37 -11.69 -3.72
CA ALA A 57 -9.60 -11.24 -5.09
C ALA A 57 -10.83 -10.32 -5.20
N MET A 58 -11.96 -10.72 -4.59
CA MET A 58 -13.17 -9.89 -4.58
C MET A 58 -12.97 -8.58 -3.79
N THR A 59 -12.15 -8.61 -2.73
CA THR A 59 -11.79 -7.41 -1.96
C THR A 59 -11.09 -6.38 -2.86
N ALA A 60 -10.10 -6.80 -3.64
CA ALA A 60 -9.42 -5.93 -4.60
C ALA A 60 -10.37 -5.46 -5.72
N ALA A 61 -11.22 -6.35 -6.25
CA ALA A 61 -12.18 -6.00 -7.30
C ALA A 61 -13.19 -4.94 -6.84
N VAL A 62 -13.79 -5.12 -5.67
CA VAL A 62 -14.79 -4.18 -5.13
C VAL A 62 -14.13 -2.86 -4.74
N THR A 63 -12.89 -2.89 -4.24
CA THR A 63 -12.12 -1.66 -3.96
C THR A 63 -11.84 -0.88 -5.24
N ALA A 64 -11.34 -1.54 -6.29
CA ALA A 64 -11.10 -0.90 -7.59
C ALA A 64 -12.39 -0.32 -8.20
N LEU A 65 -13.48 -1.10 -8.21
CA LEU A 65 -14.79 -0.67 -8.71
C LEU A 65 -15.32 0.55 -7.95
N GLY A 66 -15.37 0.46 -6.62
CA GLY A 66 -15.87 1.51 -5.75
C GLY A 66 -15.09 2.81 -5.91
N THR A 67 -13.76 2.70 -5.94
CA THR A 67 -12.87 3.85 -6.10
C THR A 67 -13.05 4.49 -7.47
N LYS A 68 -13.05 3.72 -8.56
CA LYS A 68 -13.24 4.26 -9.92
C LYS A 68 -14.57 4.99 -10.06
N LEU A 69 -15.66 4.43 -9.53
CA LEU A 69 -17.00 4.98 -9.72
C LEU A 69 -17.33 6.14 -8.75
N PHE A 70 -16.83 6.07 -7.52
CA PHE A 70 -17.27 6.96 -6.43
C PHE A 70 -16.16 7.80 -5.80
N GLY A 71 -14.90 7.56 -6.18
CA GLY A 71 -13.72 8.27 -5.72
C GLY A 71 -13.42 9.58 -6.46
N ARG A 72 -14.31 10.08 -7.31
CA ARG A 72 -14.16 11.38 -8.00
C ARG A 72 -13.01 11.43 -9.04
N TYR A 73 -12.86 10.35 -9.80
CA TYR A 73 -11.85 10.24 -10.88
C TYR A 73 -11.87 11.45 -11.82
N GLY A 74 -10.71 12.08 -12.02
CA GLY A 74 -10.53 13.22 -12.93
C GLY A 74 -11.11 14.55 -12.47
N GLU A 75 -11.85 14.61 -11.36
CA GLU A 75 -12.43 15.86 -10.86
C GLU A 75 -11.39 16.86 -10.34
N GLY A 76 -10.14 16.41 -10.11
CA GLY A 76 -9.02 17.25 -9.71
C GLY A 76 -8.29 17.93 -10.86
N SER A 77 -8.65 17.63 -12.12
CA SER A 77 -7.99 18.18 -13.29
C SER A 77 -8.15 19.71 -13.36
N GLY A 78 -7.03 20.43 -13.52
CA GLY A 78 -7.01 21.89 -13.58
C GLY A 78 -7.32 22.62 -12.26
N LEU A 79 -7.53 21.89 -11.15
CA LEU A 79 -7.75 22.51 -9.84
C LEU A 79 -6.44 22.97 -9.20
N GLU A 80 -6.53 23.99 -8.35
CA GLU A 80 -5.42 24.38 -7.49
C GLU A 80 -5.09 23.30 -6.46
N LYS A 81 -3.85 23.32 -5.94
CA LYS A 81 -3.30 22.31 -5.03
C LYS A 81 -4.23 21.96 -3.87
N GLN A 82 -4.89 22.95 -3.26
CA GLN A 82 -5.80 22.72 -2.13
C GLN A 82 -7.02 21.90 -2.54
N ALA A 83 -7.70 22.29 -3.63
CA ALA A 83 -8.89 21.58 -4.10
C ALA A 83 -8.55 20.20 -4.69
N LEU A 84 -7.39 20.08 -5.36
CA LEU A 84 -6.86 18.78 -5.79
C LEU A 84 -6.65 17.82 -4.61
N ASN A 85 -6.08 18.31 -3.50
CA ASN A 85 -5.88 17.49 -2.30
C ASN A 85 -7.20 16.99 -1.68
N LEU A 86 -8.29 17.78 -1.78
CA LEU A 86 -9.62 17.32 -1.34
C LEU A 86 -10.13 16.16 -2.19
N VAL A 87 -9.97 16.24 -3.52
CA VAL A 87 -10.35 15.15 -4.44
C VAL A 87 -9.55 13.89 -4.12
N LYS A 88 -8.24 14.02 -3.89
CA LYS A 88 -7.38 12.90 -3.48
C LYS A 88 -7.87 12.26 -2.18
N LYS A 89 -8.09 13.06 -1.13
CA LYS A 89 -8.57 12.58 0.18
C LYS A 89 -9.92 11.87 0.09
N ASP A 90 -10.84 12.37 -0.75
CA ASP A 90 -12.12 11.71 -1.00
C ASP A 90 -11.94 10.35 -1.69
N ALA A 91 -11.02 10.26 -2.66
CA ALA A 91 -10.71 9.02 -3.35
C ALA A 91 -10.14 7.97 -2.38
N ASP A 92 -9.14 8.36 -1.59
CA ASP A 92 -8.50 7.52 -0.57
C ASP A 92 -9.50 7.05 0.49
N ALA A 93 -10.45 7.93 0.89
CA ALA A 93 -11.49 7.55 1.84
C ALA A 93 -12.45 6.47 1.31
N ILE A 94 -12.77 6.50 0.01
CA ILE A 94 -13.62 5.47 -0.63
C ILE A 94 -12.85 4.15 -0.75
N SER A 95 -11.60 4.18 -1.23
CA SER A 95 -10.77 2.99 -1.38
C SER A 95 -10.50 2.32 -0.04
N ALA A 96 -10.06 3.07 0.98
CA ALA A 96 -9.79 2.56 2.31
C ALA A 96 -11.03 1.97 2.98
N TYR A 97 -12.18 2.59 2.80
CA TYR A 97 -13.43 2.05 3.30
C TYR A 97 -13.83 0.75 2.61
N ALA A 98 -13.75 0.69 1.28
CA ALA A 98 -14.12 -0.50 0.51
C ALA A 98 -13.24 -1.69 0.90
N MET A 99 -11.92 -1.48 0.98
CA MET A 99 -10.94 -2.48 1.40
C MET A 99 -11.18 -2.93 2.86
N SER A 100 -11.29 -1.97 3.79
CA SER A 100 -11.48 -2.26 5.23
C SER A 100 -12.77 -3.02 5.52
N GLU A 101 -13.88 -2.62 4.90
CA GLU A 101 -15.15 -3.33 5.05
C GLU A 101 -15.08 -4.72 4.44
N SER A 102 -14.42 -4.88 3.29
CA SER A 102 -14.23 -6.21 2.68
C SER A 102 -13.41 -7.13 3.59
N LEU A 103 -12.28 -6.66 4.14
CA LEU A 103 -11.47 -7.41 5.11
C LEU A 103 -12.25 -7.73 6.39
N TRP A 104 -13.12 -6.83 6.87
CA TRP A 104 -13.99 -7.11 8.01
C TRP A 104 -14.97 -8.26 7.73
N TYR A 105 -15.56 -8.31 6.53
CA TYR A 105 -16.43 -9.42 6.14
C TYR A 105 -15.66 -10.72 5.88
N LEU A 106 -14.44 -10.62 5.31
CA LEU A 106 -13.51 -11.73 5.15
C LEU A 106 -13.07 -12.33 6.49
N SER A 107 -12.79 -11.51 7.49
CA SER A 107 -12.32 -11.98 8.81
C SER A 107 -13.24 -13.00 9.50
N ARG A 108 -14.53 -13.02 9.12
CA ARG A 108 -15.53 -13.97 9.65
C ARG A 108 -15.42 -15.36 9.02
N THR A 109 -14.75 -15.48 7.87
CA THR A 109 -14.52 -16.74 7.17
C THR A 109 -13.16 -17.34 7.50
N LEU A 110 -12.26 -16.57 8.12
CA LEU A 110 -10.97 -17.08 8.59
C LEU A 110 -11.15 -18.23 9.59
N PRO A 111 -10.16 -19.14 9.67
CA PRO A 111 -10.07 -20.11 10.76
C PRO A 111 -10.11 -19.43 12.13
N GLU A 112 -10.57 -20.14 13.16
CA GLU A 112 -10.94 -19.52 14.44
C GLU A 112 -9.78 -18.85 15.19
N ASN A 113 -8.56 -19.32 14.95
CA ASN A 113 -7.33 -18.82 15.54
C ASN A 113 -6.50 -17.93 14.57
N HIS A 114 -7.06 -17.56 13.42
CA HIS A 114 -6.36 -16.75 12.42
C HIS A 114 -6.77 -15.28 12.47
N ALA A 115 -5.83 -14.42 12.08
CA ALA A 115 -6.01 -12.98 11.98
C ALA A 115 -5.22 -12.42 10.80
N ILE A 116 -5.72 -11.35 10.19
CA ILE A 116 -4.93 -10.48 9.32
C ILE A 116 -4.54 -9.25 10.14
N MET A 117 -3.25 -8.92 10.18
CA MET A 117 -2.72 -7.72 10.83
C MET A 117 -2.07 -6.81 9.79
N VAL A 118 -2.54 -5.57 9.69
CA VAL A 118 -1.94 -4.59 8.79
C VAL A 118 -0.59 -4.15 9.35
N CYS A 119 0.47 -4.41 8.59
CA CYS A 119 1.85 -4.10 8.93
C CYS A 119 2.37 -2.88 8.12
N LEU A 120 1.81 -2.64 6.94
CA LEU A 120 2.02 -1.42 6.14
C LEU A 120 0.66 -1.01 5.56
N GLY A 121 0.31 0.27 5.64
CA GLY A 121 -1.03 0.75 5.33
C GLY A 121 -1.15 2.27 5.33
N GLU A 122 -2.38 2.77 5.43
CA GLU A 122 -2.79 4.17 5.25
C GLU A 122 -2.39 5.13 6.39
N GLY A 123 -1.26 4.91 7.07
CA GLY A 123 -0.85 5.70 8.24
C GLY A 123 -1.03 4.99 9.60
N LEU A 124 -0.72 5.64 10.72
CA LEU A 124 -0.72 5.00 12.05
C LEU A 124 -2.13 4.78 12.58
N MET A 125 -2.34 3.77 13.44
CA MET A 125 -3.63 3.66 14.13
C MET A 125 -3.72 4.67 15.29
N PRO A 126 -4.78 5.51 15.37
CA PRO A 126 -4.99 6.48 16.45
C PRO A 126 -5.39 5.86 17.80
N LYS A 127 -5.07 4.58 18.05
CA LYS A 127 -5.39 3.88 19.31
C LYS A 127 -4.29 4.02 20.38
N ALA A 128 -3.27 4.86 20.15
CA ALA A 128 -2.12 5.03 21.02
C ALA A 128 -2.08 6.45 21.58
N GLY A 129 -2.59 6.66 22.80
CA GLY A 129 -2.65 7.99 23.40
C GLY A 129 -1.32 8.75 23.41
N GLU A 130 -1.44 10.09 23.43
CA GLU A 130 -0.44 11.09 23.82
C GLU A 130 0.48 11.74 22.77
N THR A 131 0.38 11.45 21.46
CA THR A 131 0.97 12.36 20.45
C THR A 131 0.04 12.66 19.29
N ALA A 132 0.04 13.92 18.85
CA ALA A 132 -0.78 14.44 17.75
C ALA A 132 -0.21 14.11 16.35
N GLU A 133 0.75 13.19 16.23
CA GLU A 133 1.58 13.10 15.04
C GLU A 133 1.10 12.08 14.01
N MET A 134 0.83 12.63 12.83
CA MET A 134 0.99 12.11 11.47
C MET A 134 0.11 10.92 11.02
N GLY A 135 -0.72 11.22 10.02
CA GLY A 135 -1.28 10.21 9.10
C GLY A 135 -2.37 9.30 9.66
N ALA A 136 -2.89 9.52 10.86
CA ALA A 136 -3.68 8.50 11.54
C ALA A 136 -4.97 8.07 10.79
N ASN A 137 -4.91 6.97 10.04
CA ASN A 137 -6.08 6.30 9.49
C ASN A 137 -6.45 5.07 10.35
N PRO A 138 -7.50 5.14 11.18
CA PRO A 138 -8.00 4.00 11.95
C PRO A 138 -8.53 2.85 11.07
N LEU A 139 -8.76 3.11 9.78
CA LEU A 139 -8.99 2.08 8.77
C LEU A 139 -7.64 1.74 8.13
N LEU A 140 -7.23 0.47 8.24
CA LEU A 140 -6.03 -0.05 7.58
C LEU A 140 -4.71 0.58 8.05
N GLY A 141 -4.68 1.27 9.18
CA GLY A 141 -3.42 1.72 9.77
C GLY A 141 -2.59 0.59 10.39
N PHE A 142 -1.33 0.89 10.72
CA PHE A 142 -0.42 -0.07 11.36
C PHE A 142 -1.04 -0.72 12.60
N GLY A 143 -0.89 -2.05 12.71
CA GLY A 143 -1.40 -2.84 13.81
C GLY A 143 -2.91 -3.11 13.76
N ARG A 144 -3.62 -2.67 12.70
CA ARG A 144 -5.05 -2.97 12.55
C ARG A 144 -5.26 -4.47 12.42
N VAL A 145 -6.15 -5.02 13.25
CA VAL A 145 -6.47 -6.46 13.27
C VAL A 145 -7.84 -6.73 12.64
N TYR A 146 -7.88 -7.68 11.70
CA TYR A 146 -9.08 -8.27 11.13
C TYR A 146 -9.15 -9.74 11.54
N ALA A 147 -9.97 -10.04 12.55
CA ALA A 147 -10.11 -11.38 13.10
C ALA A 147 -11.49 -11.56 13.76
N ARG A 148 -11.80 -12.79 14.17
CA ARG A 148 -12.96 -13.06 15.03
C ARG A 148 -12.81 -12.35 16.39
N PRO A 149 -13.91 -11.98 17.08
CA PRO A 149 -13.87 -11.05 18.22
C PRO A 149 -12.88 -11.41 19.34
N GLN A 150 -12.74 -12.70 19.69
CA GLN A 150 -11.83 -13.13 20.76
C GLN A 150 -10.36 -12.98 20.37
N VAL A 151 -10.00 -13.37 19.15
CA VAL A 151 -8.64 -13.23 18.60
C VAL A 151 -8.31 -11.74 18.42
N ALA A 152 -9.25 -10.97 17.88
CA ALA A 152 -9.10 -9.52 17.73
C ALA A 152 -8.80 -8.85 19.07
N LYS A 153 -9.59 -9.11 20.11
CA LYS A 153 -9.37 -8.53 21.45
C LYS A 153 -8.01 -8.91 22.05
N PHE A 154 -7.55 -10.14 21.84
CA PHE A 154 -6.22 -10.57 22.30
C PHE A 154 -5.10 -9.83 21.55
N LEU A 155 -5.15 -9.83 20.23
CA LEU A 155 -4.12 -9.21 19.40
C LEU A 155 -4.09 -7.69 19.56
N GLU A 156 -5.24 -7.02 19.68
CA GLU A 156 -5.31 -5.58 19.94
C GLU A 156 -4.52 -5.21 21.21
N ASN A 157 -4.63 -5.99 22.30
CA ASN A 157 -3.83 -5.76 23.50
C ASN A 157 -2.33 -5.98 23.28
N CYS A 158 -1.95 -6.95 22.45
CA CYS A 158 -0.55 -7.21 22.11
C CYS A 158 0.04 -6.10 21.23
N VAL A 159 -0.71 -5.62 20.25
CA VAL A 159 -0.33 -4.51 19.36
C VAL A 159 -0.21 -3.21 20.16
N LEU A 160 -1.16 -2.93 21.06
CA LEU A 160 -1.09 -1.74 21.93
C LEU A 160 0.19 -1.73 22.77
N LYS A 161 0.63 -2.88 23.28
CA LYS A 161 1.91 -2.97 23.99
C LYS A 161 3.09 -2.79 23.06
N LEU A 162 3.05 -3.39 21.87
CA LEU A 162 4.11 -3.26 20.87
C LEU A 162 4.36 -1.80 20.48
N ILE A 163 3.30 -0.99 20.41
CA ILE A 163 3.38 0.43 20.05
C ILE A 163 3.78 1.30 21.26
N ASN A 164 3.22 1.05 22.45
CA ASN A 164 3.30 2.00 23.57
C ASN A 164 4.26 1.61 24.70
N ASP A 165 4.67 0.34 24.81
CA ASP A 165 5.56 -0.11 25.88
C ASP A 165 6.99 -0.30 25.33
N PRO A 166 7.95 0.58 25.66
CA PRO A 166 9.31 0.50 25.14
C PRO A 166 10.06 -0.77 25.58
N ASN A 167 9.53 -1.54 26.54
CA ASN A 167 10.09 -2.82 26.98
C ASN A 167 9.40 -4.04 26.34
N TYR A 168 8.35 -3.83 25.52
CA TYR A 168 7.64 -4.88 24.81
C TYR A 168 8.07 -4.91 23.36
N HIS A 169 8.94 -5.85 23.02
CA HIS A 169 9.54 -5.92 21.69
C HIS A 169 8.86 -6.95 20.79
N TRP A 170 9.28 -6.98 19.52
CA TRP A 170 8.79 -7.97 18.54
C TRP A 170 8.88 -9.42 19.02
N ASN A 171 9.96 -9.78 19.74
CA ASN A 171 10.14 -11.10 20.32
C ASN A 171 9.08 -11.44 21.39
N ASP A 172 8.62 -10.45 22.15
CA ASP A 172 7.54 -10.60 23.13
C ASP A 172 6.20 -10.84 22.44
N PHE A 173 5.91 -10.06 21.39
CA PHE A 173 4.74 -10.25 20.54
C PHE A 173 4.70 -11.67 19.97
N ARG A 174 5.79 -12.13 19.34
CA ARG A 174 5.89 -13.49 18.78
C ARG A 174 5.66 -14.56 19.84
N ARG A 175 6.25 -14.41 21.03
CA ARG A 175 6.05 -15.34 22.14
C ARG A 175 4.60 -15.36 22.63
N ALA A 176 3.92 -14.21 22.65
CA ALA A 176 2.54 -14.11 23.07
C ALA A 176 1.58 -14.84 22.10
N ILE A 177 1.73 -14.63 20.79
CA ILE A 177 0.89 -15.29 19.77
C ILE A 177 1.12 -16.80 19.75
N ASN A 178 2.38 -17.25 19.84
CA ASN A 178 2.72 -18.69 19.88
C ASN A 178 2.14 -19.38 21.11
N LYS A 179 2.19 -18.73 22.28
CA LYS A 179 1.60 -19.27 23.51
C LYS A 179 0.08 -19.40 23.44
N LYS A 180 -0.59 -18.62 22.60
CA LYS A 180 -2.03 -18.63 22.40
C LYS A 180 -2.48 -19.41 21.17
N ASP A 181 -1.54 -20.01 20.43
CA ASP A 181 -1.80 -20.75 19.19
C ASP A 181 -2.57 -19.90 18.17
N VAL A 182 -2.21 -18.62 18.07
CA VAL A 182 -2.82 -17.66 17.15
C VAL A 182 -1.90 -17.49 15.94
N THR A 183 -2.45 -17.72 14.75
CA THR A 183 -1.78 -17.43 13.47
C THR A 183 -2.10 -16.01 13.05
N VAL A 184 -1.06 -15.22 12.74
CA VAL A 184 -1.22 -13.86 12.23
C VAL A 184 -0.62 -13.77 10.83
N TRP A 185 -1.46 -13.49 9.85
CA TRP A 185 -1.02 -13.11 8.51
C TRP A 185 -0.73 -11.61 8.48
N GLY A 186 0.46 -11.23 8.04
CA GLY A 186 0.80 -9.82 7.83
C GLY A 186 0.15 -9.29 6.56
N ALA A 187 -0.24 -8.02 6.55
CA ALA A 187 -0.71 -7.36 5.34
C ALA A 187 0.06 -6.06 5.06
N ALA A 188 0.40 -5.84 3.79
CA ALA A 188 0.82 -4.53 3.27
C ALA A 188 -0.24 -4.05 2.27
N ILE A 189 -0.74 -2.83 2.48
CA ILE A 189 -1.93 -2.32 1.79
C ILE A 189 -1.64 -0.93 1.26
N ASP A 190 -1.86 -0.74 -0.03
CA ASP A 190 -2.02 0.56 -0.66
C ASP A 190 -3.40 0.58 -1.31
N THR A 191 -4.32 1.38 -0.77
CA THR A 191 -5.71 1.31 -1.23
C THR A 191 -5.92 2.03 -2.56
N LEU A 192 -5.05 2.98 -2.89
CA LEU A 192 -5.09 3.75 -4.12
C LEU A 192 -3.68 4.20 -4.49
N GLU A 193 -2.93 3.31 -5.13
CA GLU A 193 -1.65 3.69 -5.67
C GLU A 193 -1.84 4.65 -6.86
N ASN A 194 -0.94 5.63 -6.98
CA ASN A 194 -1.02 6.70 -7.96
C ASN A 194 -2.25 7.62 -7.79
N THR A 195 -2.66 7.94 -6.56
CA THR A 195 -3.78 8.87 -6.24
C THR A 195 -3.73 10.17 -7.03
N SER A 196 -2.53 10.75 -7.22
CA SER A 196 -2.37 12.00 -7.96
C SER A 196 -2.75 11.83 -9.45
N ARG A 197 -2.38 10.72 -10.07
CA ARG A 197 -2.78 10.39 -11.45
C ARG A 197 -4.29 10.16 -11.53
N PHE A 198 -4.86 9.44 -10.56
CA PHE A 198 -6.30 9.20 -10.46
C PHE A 198 -7.12 10.51 -10.36
N ALA A 199 -6.73 11.41 -9.46
CA ALA A 199 -7.43 12.67 -9.24
C ALA A 199 -7.34 13.62 -10.46
N LYS A 200 -6.22 13.60 -11.18
CA LYS A 200 -6.01 14.39 -12.41
C LYS A 200 -6.73 13.83 -13.63
N GLY A 201 -7.14 12.56 -13.58
CA GLY A 201 -7.85 11.90 -14.68
C GLY A 201 -6.92 11.34 -15.75
N GLU A 202 -5.67 11.01 -15.38
CA GLU A 202 -4.73 10.32 -16.25
C GLU A 202 -5.30 8.99 -16.74
N GLU A 203 -4.95 8.56 -17.95
CA GLU A 203 -5.59 7.41 -18.59
C GLU A 203 -5.15 6.05 -18.02
N THR A 204 -4.01 6.00 -17.32
CA THR A 204 -3.36 4.76 -16.88
C THR A 204 -2.70 4.88 -15.50
N GLY A 205 -2.56 3.74 -14.82
CA GLY A 205 -1.70 3.59 -13.63
C GLY A 205 -2.40 3.36 -12.28
N PRO A 206 -3.51 4.02 -11.93
CA PRO A 206 -4.19 3.78 -10.66
C PRO A 206 -4.65 2.34 -10.43
N LEU A 207 -4.21 1.77 -9.30
CA LEU A 207 -4.57 0.43 -8.82
C LEU A 207 -4.69 0.41 -7.29
N THR A 208 -5.33 -0.63 -6.75
CA THR A 208 -5.23 -1.00 -5.33
C THR A 208 -4.30 -2.19 -5.19
N VAL A 209 -3.52 -2.24 -4.11
CA VAL A 209 -2.56 -3.29 -3.80
C VAL A 209 -2.81 -3.84 -2.40
N LEU A 210 -2.92 -5.16 -2.31
CA LEU A 210 -3.02 -5.92 -1.06
C LEU A 210 -2.04 -7.09 -1.11
N HIS A 211 -0.99 -7.03 -0.31
CA HIS A 211 -0.09 -8.16 -0.09
C HIS A 211 -0.47 -8.84 1.21
N LEU A 212 -0.56 -10.16 1.18
CA LEU A 212 -0.74 -10.99 2.35
C LEU A 212 0.50 -11.88 2.54
N PHE A 213 1.06 -11.85 3.75
CA PHE A 213 2.20 -12.63 4.17
C PHE A 213 1.74 -13.72 5.13
N ASP A 214 2.37 -14.89 5.08
CA ASP A 214 2.08 -16.01 5.99
C ASP A 214 2.43 -15.75 7.46
N GLN A 215 3.03 -14.58 7.71
CA GLN A 215 3.47 -14.07 8.99
C GLN A 215 3.45 -12.53 8.99
N PRO A 216 3.52 -11.86 10.14
CA PRO A 216 3.66 -10.41 10.19
C PRO A 216 5.02 -9.93 9.67
N LEU A 217 5.07 -8.70 9.17
CA LEU A 217 6.34 -8.00 8.94
C LEU A 217 6.99 -7.63 10.28
N ALA A 218 8.32 -7.62 10.34
CA ALA A 218 9.09 -7.20 11.51
C ALA A 218 9.22 -5.67 11.61
N ILE A 219 8.17 -4.96 11.20
CA ILE A 219 8.04 -3.50 11.26
C ILE A 219 7.15 -3.22 12.47
N THR A 220 7.63 -2.42 13.41
CA THR A 220 6.97 -2.17 14.70
C THR A 220 6.30 -0.81 14.80
N ASP A 221 6.59 0.06 13.83
CA ASP A 221 5.99 1.38 13.70
C ASP A 221 6.07 1.85 12.24
N GLN A 222 5.43 2.96 11.88
CA GLN A 222 5.54 3.49 10.53
C GLN A 222 6.75 4.39 10.38
N TYR A 223 7.57 4.05 9.39
CA TYR A 223 8.59 4.95 8.89
C TYR A 223 8.08 5.65 7.64
N GLU A 224 7.64 6.92 7.72
CA GLU A 224 7.22 7.73 6.57
C GLU A 224 8.42 8.43 5.88
N GLY A 225 9.41 7.64 5.47
CA GLY A 225 10.59 8.12 4.75
C GLY A 225 10.66 7.66 3.30
N TYR A 226 11.86 7.74 2.73
CA TYR A 226 12.15 7.23 1.39
C TYR A 226 13.13 6.07 1.44
N ILE A 227 13.02 5.17 0.47
CA ILE A 227 13.93 4.04 0.32
C ILE A 227 14.42 4.01 -1.13
N GLY A 228 15.74 4.04 -1.29
CA GLY A 228 16.41 3.79 -2.56
C GLY A 228 16.24 2.32 -2.95
N ASN A 229 15.97 2.05 -4.23
CA ASN A 229 15.75 0.70 -4.72
C ASN A 229 16.47 0.46 -6.05
N LEU A 230 17.03 -0.75 -6.19
CA LEU A 230 17.50 -1.31 -7.46
C LEU A 230 16.88 -2.70 -7.58
N VAL A 231 16.10 -2.89 -8.64
CA VAL A 231 15.36 -4.12 -8.92
C VAL A 231 15.86 -4.73 -10.22
N LEU A 232 16.40 -5.95 -10.13
CA LEU A 232 17.00 -6.67 -11.24
C LEU A 232 16.39 -8.08 -11.34
N PRO A 233 16.38 -8.71 -12.52
CA PRO A 233 16.14 -10.15 -12.60
C PRO A 233 17.19 -10.89 -11.74
N ARG A 234 16.75 -11.89 -10.96
CA ARG A 234 17.65 -12.63 -10.07
C ARG A 234 18.83 -13.26 -10.81
N ALA A 235 18.61 -13.71 -12.05
CA ALA A 235 19.65 -14.25 -12.92
C ALA A 235 20.83 -13.29 -13.14
N VAL A 236 20.61 -11.97 -13.15
CA VAL A 236 21.68 -10.96 -13.28
C VAL A 236 22.59 -10.98 -12.06
N VAL A 237 21.99 -10.99 -10.87
CA VAL A 237 22.73 -10.98 -9.60
C VAL A 237 23.43 -12.32 -9.35
N ASP A 238 22.75 -13.43 -9.62
CA ASP A 238 23.31 -14.77 -9.43
C ASP A 238 24.50 -15.05 -10.38
N THR A 239 24.44 -14.57 -11.62
CA THR A 239 25.54 -14.72 -12.59
C THR A 239 26.71 -13.83 -12.20
N ALA A 240 26.46 -12.58 -11.82
CA ALA A 240 27.50 -11.68 -11.32
C ALA A 240 28.21 -12.25 -10.08
N ALA A 241 27.47 -12.88 -9.16
CA ALA A 241 28.04 -13.48 -7.96
C ALA A 241 28.99 -14.65 -8.28
N GLN A 242 28.74 -15.42 -9.35
CA GLN A 242 29.65 -16.49 -9.81
C GLN A 242 31.01 -15.92 -10.25
N GLU A 243 31.01 -14.69 -10.77
CA GLU A 243 32.21 -13.93 -11.14
C GLU A 243 32.73 -13.02 -10.01
N SER A 244 32.29 -13.25 -8.76
CA SER A 244 32.66 -12.46 -7.57
C SER A 244 32.28 -10.98 -7.61
N LEU A 245 31.29 -10.61 -8.44
CA LEU A 245 30.70 -9.27 -8.48
C LEU A 245 29.40 -9.23 -7.67
N LEU A 246 29.44 -8.57 -6.50
CA LEU A 246 28.25 -8.36 -5.67
C LEU A 246 27.49 -7.11 -6.12
N VAL A 247 26.38 -7.31 -6.83
CA VAL A 247 25.50 -6.24 -7.30
C VAL A 247 24.53 -5.83 -6.19
N ASN A 248 24.44 -4.53 -5.92
CA ASN A 248 23.48 -3.92 -5.01
C ASN A 248 23.21 -2.46 -5.41
N PHE A 249 22.37 -1.75 -4.65
CA PHE A 249 21.98 -0.38 -4.94
C PHE A 249 23.14 0.60 -5.13
N PHE A 250 24.28 0.42 -4.44
CA PHE A 250 25.45 1.29 -4.56
C PHE A 250 26.45 0.84 -5.63
N THR A 251 26.19 -0.26 -6.33
CA THR A 251 27.07 -0.71 -7.41
C THR A 251 27.05 0.32 -8.54
N PRO A 252 28.22 0.84 -8.98
CA PRO A 252 28.28 1.76 -10.12
C PRO A 252 27.54 1.20 -11.32
N ARG A 253 26.76 2.01 -12.04
CA ARG A 253 25.87 1.47 -13.09
C ARG A 253 26.63 0.81 -14.24
N GLU A 254 27.86 1.23 -14.51
CA GLU A 254 28.77 0.51 -15.43
C GLU A 254 28.99 -0.96 -15.02
N LYS A 255 29.10 -1.26 -13.72
CA LYS A 255 29.27 -2.62 -13.19
C LYS A 255 27.96 -3.40 -13.18
N VAL A 256 26.82 -2.70 -13.05
CA VAL A 256 25.52 -3.33 -13.26
C VAL A 256 25.34 -3.74 -14.72
N VAL A 257 25.76 -2.90 -15.68
CA VAL A 257 25.77 -3.25 -17.12
C VAL A 257 26.72 -4.40 -17.41
N GLU A 258 27.91 -4.45 -16.79
CA GLU A 258 28.82 -5.59 -16.88
C GLU A 258 28.14 -6.90 -16.41
N ALA A 259 27.46 -6.87 -15.25
CA ALA A 259 26.67 -8.00 -14.76
C ALA A 259 25.57 -8.42 -15.76
N ILE A 260 24.88 -7.46 -16.36
CA ILE A 260 23.84 -7.73 -17.36
C ILE A 260 24.44 -8.41 -18.60
N HIS A 261 25.60 -7.97 -19.10
CA HIS A 261 26.28 -8.62 -20.23
C HIS A 261 26.79 -10.02 -19.91
N LEU A 262 27.20 -10.28 -18.66
CA LEU A 262 27.56 -11.64 -18.24
C LEU A 262 26.35 -12.59 -18.34
N THR A 263 25.16 -12.12 -17.97
CA THR A 263 23.92 -12.92 -18.04
C THR A 263 23.35 -13.00 -19.46
N TYR A 264 23.42 -11.92 -20.22
CA TYR A 264 22.87 -11.79 -21.56
C TYR A 264 23.95 -11.27 -22.54
N PRO A 265 24.85 -12.13 -23.05
CA PRO A 265 26.04 -11.69 -23.81
C PRO A 265 25.74 -10.86 -25.07
N ASP A 266 24.61 -11.14 -25.73
CA ASP A 266 24.24 -10.50 -27.00
C ASP A 266 23.40 -9.22 -26.83
N ILE A 267 23.06 -8.83 -25.58
CA ILE A 267 22.24 -7.64 -25.34
C ILE A 267 23.03 -6.37 -25.68
N GLN A 268 22.41 -5.44 -26.42
CA GLN A 268 22.97 -4.11 -26.64
C GLN A 268 22.63 -3.21 -25.44
N SER A 269 23.53 -2.33 -25.02
CA SER A 269 23.24 -1.40 -23.90
C SER A 269 21.99 -0.56 -24.15
N SER A 270 21.74 -0.15 -25.40
CA SER A 270 20.54 0.60 -25.80
C SER A 270 19.24 -0.18 -25.63
N ASN A 271 19.32 -1.51 -25.51
CA ASN A 271 18.18 -2.41 -25.27
C ASN A 271 18.02 -2.76 -23.79
N ILE A 272 18.82 -2.16 -22.91
CA ILE A 272 18.59 -2.12 -21.47
C ILE A 272 17.75 -0.87 -21.21
N HIS A 273 16.58 -1.05 -20.62
CA HIS A 273 15.61 -0.01 -20.35
C HIS A 273 15.41 0.15 -18.84
N VAL A 274 15.78 1.30 -18.31
CA VAL A 274 15.75 1.59 -16.88
C VAL A 274 14.58 2.52 -16.60
N TRP A 275 13.60 2.02 -15.85
CA TRP A 275 12.57 2.86 -15.27
C TRP A 275 13.08 3.47 -13.97
N THR A 276 12.87 4.78 -13.84
CA THR A 276 13.23 5.57 -12.66
C THR A 276 12.25 6.73 -12.53
N LEU A 277 12.00 7.20 -11.30
CA LEU A 277 11.23 8.41 -11.11
C LEU A 277 11.95 9.60 -11.75
N GLN A 278 11.27 10.38 -12.58
CA GLN A 278 11.83 11.54 -13.27
C GLN A 278 11.22 12.86 -12.79
N GLY A 279 11.83 13.97 -13.19
CA GLY A 279 11.35 15.33 -12.90
C GLY A 279 12.34 16.16 -12.09
N ASP A 280 12.28 17.48 -12.28
CA ASP A 280 13.31 18.44 -11.82
C ASP A 280 13.57 18.39 -10.31
N SER A 281 12.55 18.11 -9.49
CA SER A 281 12.69 18.02 -8.04
C SER A 281 13.52 16.81 -7.58
N ARG A 282 13.76 15.84 -8.45
CA ARG A 282 14.46 14.57 -8.15
C ARG A 282 15.90 14.57 -8.62
N THR A 283 16.25 15.46 -9.55
CA THR A 283 17.58 15.58 -10.15
C THR A 283 18.68 15.69 -9.10
N HIS A 284 18.47 16.49 -8.05
CA HIS A 284 19.47 16.66 -7.00
C HIS A 284 19.79 15.36 -6.24
N ARG A 285 18.79 14.51 -6.02
CA ARG A 285 18.95 13.28 -5.22
C ARG A 285 19.46 12.10 -6.03
N ILE A 286 18.90 11.88 -7.22
CA ILE A 286 19.16 10.68 -8.04
C ILE A 286 19.63 10.99 -9.47
N GLY A 287 19.85 12.26 -9.84
CA GLY A 287 20.29 12.64 -11.18
C GLY A 287 21.63 12.02 -11.58
N GLU A 288 22.52 11.79 -10.61
CA GLU A 288 23.78 11.08 -10.87
C GLU A 288 23.55 9.62 -11.33
N LEU A 289 22.54 8.92 -10.80
CA LEU A 289 22.18 7.58 -11.29
C LEU A 289 21.77 7.63 -12.77
N TRP A 290 21.00 8.65 -13.16
CA TRP A 290 20.60 8.86 -14.54
C TRP A 290 21.81 9.12 -15.45
N GLU A 291 22.77 9.92 -14.99
CA GLU A 291 24.01 10.19 -15.71
C GLU A 291 24.85 8.93 -15.89
N GLN A 292 24.99 8.11 -14.84
CA GLN A 292 25.73 6.84 -14.91
C GLN A 292 25.09 5.87 -15.93
N TRP A 293 23.76 5.74 -15.96
CA TRP A 293 23.07 4.92 -16.96
C TRP A 293 23.27 5.43 -18.38
N ARG A 294 23.11 6.73 -18.62
CA ARG A 294 23.33 7.33 -19.95
C ARG A 294 24.77 7.16 -20.40
N ALA A 295 25.74 7.33 -19.51
CA ALA A 295 27.16 7.13 -19.80
C ALA A 295 27.46 5.67 -20.19
N ALA A 296 26.73 4.70 -19.63
CA ALA A 296 26.82 3.29 -20.00
C ALA A 296 26.06 2.93 -21.29
N GLY A 297 25.46 3.91 -21.99
CA GLY A 297 24.71 3.71 -23.23
C GLY A 297 23.32 3.09 -23.03
N VAL A 298 22.79 3.14 -21.81
CA VAL A 298 21.51 2.55 -21.42
C VAL A 298 20.36 3.52 -21.66
N HIS A 299 19.20 2.98 -22.04
CA HIS A 299 17.97 3.75 -22.24
C HIS A 299 17.31 4.05 -20.90
N LEU A 300 17.13 5.33 -20.57
CA LEU A 300 16.22 5.75 -19.50
C LEU A 300 14.81 5.84 -20.07
N VAL A 301 13.89 5.08 -19.49
CA VAL A 301 12.49 5.04 -19.92
C VAL A 301 11.85 6.42 -19.77
N ASP A 302 11.17 6.87 -20.82
CA ASP A 302 10.34 8.08 -20.82
C ASP A 302 8.95 7.80 -21.40
N ASP A 303 8.10 8.82 -21.42
CA ASP A 303 6.71 8.76 -21.89
C ASP A 303 6.59 8.56 -23.41
N SER A 304 7.65 8.79 -24.18
CA SER A 304 7.67 8.57 -25.63
C SER A 304 7.89 7.11 -26.02
N TRP A 305 8.44 6.31 -25.09
CA TRP A 305 8.68 4.89 -25.31
C TRP A 305 7.42 4.05 -25.13
N THR A 306 7.40 2.86 -25.73
CA THR A 306 6.26 1.92 -25.65
C THR A 306 6.72 0.62 -25.01
N LEU A 307 6.01 0.19 -23.96
CA LEU A 307 6.27 -1.09 -23.30
C LEU A 307 5.85 -2.27 -24.20
N PRO A 308 6.33 -3.50 -23.92
CA PRO A 308 5.87 -4.71 -24.62
C PRO A 308 4.35 -4.94 -24.56
N THR A 309 3.67 -4.32 -23.60
CA THR A 309 2.20 -4.31 -23.45
C THR A 309 1.50 -3.46 -24.51
N GLY A 310 2.24 -2.68 -25.30
CA GLY A 310 1.71 -1.71 -26.27
C GLY A 310 1.27 -0.39 -25.65
N MET A 311 1.52 -0.17 -24.36
CA MET A 311 1.15 1.06 -23.64
C MET A 311 2.37 1.92 -23.30
N HIS A 312 2.15 3.22 -23.15
CA HIS A 312 3.18 4.16 -22.69
C HIS A 312 3.37 4.05 -21.17
N PRO A 313 4.62 4.03 -20.68
CA PRO A 313 4.92 4.07 -19.25
C PRO A 313 4.66 5.47 -18.68
N PHE A 314 4.64 5.57 -17.35
CA PHE A 314 4.69 6.86 -16.64
C PHE A 314 5.87 6.87 -15.67
N THR A 315 6.56 7.99 -15.51
CA THR A 315 7.75 8.11 -14.64
C THR A 315 7.58 9.16 -13.54
N ASP A 316 6.37 9.69 -13.38
CA ASP A 316 6.07 10.75 -12.41
C ASP A 316 5.65 10.23 -11.03
N SER A 317 5.28 8.95 -10.91
CA SER A 317 4.83 8.29 -9.67
C SER A 317 5.05 6.77 -9.66
N GLY A 318 5.09 6.18 -8.45
CA GLY A 318 4.93 4.74 -8.17
C GLY A 318 6.06 3.81 -8.66
N THR A 319 6.78 3.15 -7.74
CA THR A 319 7.78 2.12 -8.11
C THR A 319 7.24 0.69 -8.08
N TYR A 320 6.04 0.49 -7.53
CA TYR A 320 5.45 -0.84 -7.37
C TYR A 320 5.04 -1.45 -8.72
N ALA A 321 4.18 -0.76 -9.49
CA ALA A 321 3.70 -1.29 -10.78
C ALA A 321 4.82 -1.59 -11.79
N PRO A 322 5.85 -0.73 -11.96
CA PRO A 322 7.01 -1.03 -12.81
C PRO A 322 7.74 -2.33 -12.47
N THR A 323 7.69 -2.78 -11.21
CA THR A 323 8.36 -4.02 -10.77
C THR A 323 7.81 -5.25 -11.49
N PHE A 324 6.53 -5.24 -11.91
CA PHE A 324 5.94 -6.35 -12.69
C PHE A 324 6.48 -6.46 -14.12
N ALA A 325 7.10 -5.41 -14.65
CA ALA A 325 7.69 -5.39 -15.98
C ALA A 325 9.17 -5.78 -15.98
N VAL A 326 9.80 -5.93 -14.81
CA VAL A 326 11.23 -6.28 -14.71
C VAL A 326 11.47 -7.69 -15.25
N GLY A 327 12.35 -7.79 -16.24
CA GLY A 327 12.58 -9.03 -16.97
C GLY A 327 13.08 -8.77 -18.38
N ASN A 328 13.45 -9.84 -19.07
CA ASN A 328 13.92 -9.79 -20.45
C ASN A 328 12.86 -10.29 -21.43
N TRP A 329 12.89 -9.78 -22.67
CA TRP A 329 12.08 -10.28 -23.79
C TRP A 329 12.88 -10.21 -25.10
N LYS A 330 12.30 -10.74 -26.16
CA LYS A 330 12.80 -10.57 -27.54
C LYS A 330 11.83 -9.75 -28.36
N ASP A 331 12.35 -8.82 -29.15
CA ASP A 331 11.55 -8.05 -30.10
C ASP A 331 11.26 -8.83 -31.40
N GLU A 332 10.60 -8.17 -32.37
CA GLU A 332 10.30 -8.76 -33.68
C GLU A 332 11.56 -9.08 -34.51
N SER A 333 12.67 -8.38 -34.26
CA SER A 333 13.97 -8.60 -34.89
C SER A 333 14.75 -9.76 -34.25
N GLY A 334 14.30 -10.25 -33.10
CA GLY A 334 14.94 -11.28 -32.29
C GLY A 334 16.00 -10.74 -31.32
N ASP A 335 16.13 -9.43 -31.22
CA ASP A 335 17.04 -8.73 -30.32
C ASP A 335 16.55 -8.87 -28.88
N THR A 336 17.49 -9.07 -27.96
CA THR A 336 17.17 -9.19 -26.53
C THR A 336 17.04 -7.80 -25.94
N HIS A 337 16.00 -7.60 -25.14
CA HIS A 337 15.77 -6.40 -24.34
C HIS A 337 15.65 -6.77 -22.86
N LEU A 338 15.97 -5.83 -21.99
CA LEU A 338 15.85 -5.96 -20.54
C LEU A 338 15.18 -4.71 -19.98
N PHE A 339 14.17 -4.89 -19.13
CA PHE A 339 13.58 -3.82 -18.35
C PHE A 339 13.96 -4.00 -16.87
N LEU A 340 14.34 -2.90 -16.21
CA LEU A 340 14.71 -2.90 -14.78
C LEU A 340 14.27 -1.59 -14.10
N VAL A 341 14.24 -1.58 -12.76
CA VAL A 341 13.84 -0.41 -11.96
C VAL A 341 15.02 0.07 -11.11
N ASP A 342 15.27 1.38 -11.10
CA ASP A 342 16.28 2.02 -10.27
C ASP A 342 15.82 3.40 -9.77
N GLY A 343 16.21 3.79 -8.56
CA GLY A 343 15.93 5.10 -7.99
C GLY A 343 15.50 5.02 -6.53
N TYR A 344 14.37 5.61 -6.19
CA TYR A 344 13.79 5.55 -4.84
C TYR A 344 12.27 5.60 -4.89
N ALA A 345 11.63 5.18 -3.81
CA ALA A 345 10.19 5.31 -3.58
C ALA A 345 9.90 5.75 -2.15
N ALA A 346 8.62 6.04 -1.84
CA ALA A 346 8.19 6.07 -0.46
C ALA A 346 8.48 4.71 0.20
N SER A 347 8.79 4.71 1.49
CA SER A 347 9.16 3.50 2.24
C SER A 347 8.15 2.36 2.09
N ALA A 348 6.85 2.64 2.24
CA ALA A 348 5.79 1.64 2.13
C ALA A 348 5.76 1.00 0.72
N GLU A 349 5.73 1.81 -0.33
CA GLU A 349 5.79 1.35 -1.73
C GLU A 349 7.06 0.52 -2.01
N ALA A 350 8.22 0.99 -1.55
CA ALA A 350 9.49 0.29 -1.78
C ALA A 350 9.54 -1.09 -1.10
N ILE A 351 9.05 -1.18 0.14
CA ILE A 351 8.99 -2.45 0.89
C ILE A 351 7.97 -3.39 0.24
N GLN A 352 6.83 -2.86 -0.17
CA GLN A 352 5.80 -3.63 -0.86
C GLN A 352 6.31 -4.15 -2.21
N ALA A 353 6.99 -3.33 -3.01
CA ALA A 353 7.65 -3.75 -4.24
C ALA A 353 8.73 -4.82 -3.97
N ALA A 354 9.54 -4.65 -2.92
CA ALA A 354 10.57 -5.62 -2.56
C ALA A 354 9.99 -6.99 -2.18
N SER A 355 8.78 -7.04 -1.62
CA SER A 355 8.12 -8.31 -1.33
C SER A 355 7.70 -9.11 -2.58
N LEU A 356 7.73 -8.51 -3.76
CA LEU A 356 7.55 -9.23 -5.03
C LEU A 356 8.81 -10.01 -5.45
N SER A 357 9.97 -9.80 -4.79
CA SER A 357 11.25 -10.42 -5.17
C SER A 357 11.19 -11.95 -5.32
N ASN A 358 10.56 -12.64 -4.38
CA ASN A 358 10.39 -14.10 -4.43
C ASN A 358 9.29 -14.53 -5.41
N ILE A 359 8.30 -13.68 -5.66
CA ILE A 359 7.16 -13.95 -6.53
C ILE A 359 7.56 -13.85 -8.01
N LEU A 360 8.34 -12.83 -8.36
CA LEU A 360 8.70 -12.48 -9.73
C LEU A 360 10.11 -12.92 -10.13
N ASP A 361 10.80 -13.66 -9.27
CA ASP A 361 12.20 -14.08 -9.47
C ASP A 361 13.16 -12.90 -9.69
N LEU A 362 13.06 -11.92 -8.80
CA LEU A 362 13.84 -10.68 -8.82
C LEU A 362 14.78 -10.62 -7.62
N ASP A 363 15.88 -9.89 -7.77
CA ASP A 363 16.68 -9.38 -6.67
C ASP A 363 16.33 -7.90 -6.44
N VAL A 364 16.07 -7.53 -5.19
CA VAL A 364 15.70 -6.16 -4.80
C VAL A 364 16.64 -5.70 -3.70
N SER A 365 17.53 -4.77 -4.05
CA SER A 365 18.41 -4.11 -3.09
C SER A 365 17.79 -2.79 -2.66
N LEU A 366 17.62 -2.61 -1.36
CA LEU A 366 17.04 -1.41 -0.76
C LEU A 366 18.06 -0.63 0.08
N VAL A 367 17.87 0.68 0.18
CA VAL A 367 18.66 1.59 1.03
C VAL A 367 17.75 2.58 1.73
N VAL A 368 17.90 2.72 3.04
CA VAL A 368 17.14 3.72 3.81
C VAL A 368 17.69 5.11 3.51
N LEU A 369 16.80 6.02 3.12
CA LEU A 369 17.12 7.40 2.83
C LEU A 369 16.29 8.32 3.72
N SER A 370 16.72 9.56 3.94
CA SER A 370 16.01 10.49 4.82
C SER A 370 14.71 11.00 4.17
N SER A 371 13.83 11.65 4.95
CA SER A 371 12.68 12.39 4.39
C SER A 371 13.10 13.69 3.67
N LYS A 372 14.39 14.03 3.66
CA LYS A 372 14.92 15.26 3.09
C LYS A 372 15.61 15.00 1.74
N PHE A 373 15.47 15.97 0.84
CA PHE A 373 16.08 15.97 -0.49
C PHE A 373 17.32 16.86 -0.51
N ALA A 374 18.04 16.95 0.62
CA ALA A 374 19.15 17.89 0.78
C ALA A 374 20.43 17.42 0.06
N LEU A 375 20.60 16.12 -0.14
CA LEU A 375 21.81 15.51 -0.67
C LEU A 375 21.51 14.47 -1.74
N GLN A 376 22.57 14.09 -2.46
CA GLN A 376 22.59 12.92 -3.32
C GLN A 376 22.35 11.64 -2.52
N TYR A 377 21.82 10.61 -3.19
CA TYR A 377 21.35 9.36 -2.59
C TYR A 377 22.39 8.65 -1.70
N ASP A 378 23.68 8.73 -2.05
CA ASP A 378 24.77 8.05 -1.37
C ASP A 378 25.10 8.71 -0.03
N LYS A 379 25.25 10.04 -0.02
CA LYS A 379 25.47 10.82 1.19
C LYS A 379 24.25 10.81 2.10
N ASP A 380 23.05 10.91 1.53
CA ASP A 380 21.81 10.83 2.29
C ASP A 380 21.64 9.45 2.96
N ALA A 381 21.99 8.37 2.26
CA ALA A 381 22.03 7.05 2.85
C ALA A 381 23.08 6.92 3.97
N ALA A 382 24.23 7.59 3.84
CA ALA A 382 25.28 7.61 4.86
C ALA A 382 24.81 8.30 6.15
N ILE A 383 24.00 9.37 6.05
CA ILE A 383 23.38 10.02 7.22
C ILE A 383 22.56 9.01 8.02
N MET A 384 21.75 8.20 7.34
CA MET A 384 20.89 7.20 7.99
C MET A 384 21.66 6.08 8.73
N LYS A 385 23.00 6.10 8.69
CA LYS A 385 23.89 5.18 9.42
C LYS A 385 24.54 5.79 10.65
N LEU A 386 24.38 7.09 10.86
CA LEU A 386 24.92 7.77 12.04
C LEU A 386 24.17 7.35 13.31
N ASP A 387 24.85 7.45 14.45
CA ASP A 387 24.26 7.23 15.76
C ASP A 387 23.54 8.51 16.23
N PRO A 388 22.19 8.52 16.29
CA PRO A 388 21.43 9.71 16.65
C PRO A 388 21.55 10.05 18.13
N ASP A 389 22.10 9.17 18.98
CA ASP A 389 22.29 9.42 20.41
C ASP A 389 23.70 9.93 20.74
N SER A 390 24.60 9.97 19.74
CA SER A 390 25.96 10.42 19.95
C SER A 390 26.05 11.94 20.16
N THR A 391 26.91 12.35 21.09
CA THR A 391 27.20 13.76 21.38
C THR A 391 27.88 14.47 20.21
N ASP A 392 28.55 13.73 19.33
CA ASP A 392 29.26 14.24 18.15
C ASP A 392 28.42 14.19 16.86
N PHE A 393 27.12 13.86 16.94
CA PHE A 393 26.28 13.69 15.74
C PHE A 393 26.25 14.92 14.83
N ALA A 394 26.14 16.12 15.41
CA ALA A 394 26.11 17.37 14.66
C ALA A 394 27.45 17.64 13.96
N ASP A 395 28.55 17.34 14.65
CA ASP A 395 29.90 17.51 14.11
C ASP A 395 30.14 16.53 12.96
N LYS A 396 29.71 15.26 13.11
CA LYS A 396 29.77 14.27 12.01
C LYS A 396 28.99 14.69 10.78
N LEU A 397 27.78 15.23 10.95
CA LEU A 397 26.99 15.73 9.82
C LEU A 397 27.71 16.87 9.08
N ARG A 398 28.27 17.82 9.84
CA ARG A 398 28.99 18.98 9.27
C ARG A 398 30.29 18.57 8.60
N ASP A 399 31.12 17.80 9.29
CA ASP A 399 32.51 17.54 8.88
C ASP A 399 32.61 16.38 7.88
N GLU A 400 31.81 15.32 8.03
CA GLU A 400 31.96 14.09 7.25
C GLU A 400 31.01 14.01 6.05
N ILE A 401 29.86 14.69 6.10
CA ILE A 401 28.80 14.53 5.08
C ILE A 401 28.61 15.79 4.23
N PHE A 402 28.29 16.91 4.88
CA PHE A 402 27.94 18.15 4.17
C PHE A 402 29.18 18.98 3.79
N GLY A 403 30.17 19.07 4.70
CA GLY A 403 31.36 19.90 4.53
C GLY A 403 31.10 21.41 4.67
N GLU A 404 29.99 21.80 5.30
CA GLU A 404 29.57 23.19 5.51
C GLU A 404 28.81 23.37 6.84
N GLU A 405 28.59 24.63 7.24
CA GLU A 405 27.73 24.92 8.39
C GLU A 405 26.27 24.53 8.10
N LEU A 406 25.68 23.78 9.03
CA LEU A 406 24.29 23.33 8.94
C LEU A 406 23.43 24.00 10.00
N ASP A 407 22.23 24.39 9.56
CA ASP A 407 21.16 24.86 10.43
C ASP A 407 20.76 23.79 11.46
N GLU A 408 20.49 24.23 12.70
CA GLU A 408 20.10 23.34 13.80
C GLU A 408 18.78 22.62 13.51
N THR A 409 17.85 23.26 12.80
CA THR A 409 16.58 22.65 12.41
C THR A 409 16.79 21.43 11.51
N LEU A 410 17.70 21.53 10.54
CA LEU A 410 18.03 20.43 9.64
C LEU A 410 18.72 19.29 10.39
N ILE A 411 19.68 19.61 11.28
CA ILE A 411 20.37 18.61 12.12
C ILE A 411 19.34 17.83 12.97
N ASN A 412 18.44 18.53 13.64
CA ASN A 412 17.41 17.90 14.47
C ASN A 412 16.47 17.04 13.63
N THR A 413 16.04 17.54 12.46
CA THR A 413 15.16 16.75 11.59
C THR A 413 15.83 15.48 11.05
N LEU A 414 17.12 15.54 10.71
CA LEU A 414 17.87 14.36 10.28
C LEU A 414 18.05 13.36 11.43
N ARG A 415 18.28 13.84 12.65
CA ARG A 415 18.33 13.00 13.86
C ARG A 415 17.00 12.28 14.10
N GLU A 416 15.89 13.02 14.00
CA GLU A 416 14.53 12.49 14.14
C GLU A 416 14.22 11.41 13.10
N ASN A 417 14.59 11.61 11.83
CA ASN A 417 14.42 10.58 10.80
C ASN A 417 15.08 9.24 11.17
N ILE A 418 16.30 9.29 11.75
CA ILE A 418 17.03 8.09 12.16
C ILE A 418 16.34 7.42 13.35
N ILE A 419 15.87 8.20 14.32
CA ILE A 419 15.11 7.71 15.47
C ILE A 419 13.83 7.03 15.00
N LEU A 420 13.05 7.67 14.13
CA LEU A 420 11.81 7.11 13.55
C LEU A 420 12.08 5.79 12.81
N ALA A 421 13.11 5.73 11.96
CA ALA A 421 13.46 4.50 11.26
C ALA A 421 13.89 3.39 12.22
N ARG A 422 14.68 3.73 13.26
CA ARG A 422 15.14 2.78 14.29
C ARG A 422 13.96 2.22 15.08
N ASP A 423 13.05 3.08 15.51
CA ASP A 423 11.93 2.73 16.38
C ASP A 423 10.84 1.96 15.59
N ALA A 424 10.73 2.21 14.28
CA ALA A 424 9.99 1.39 13.33
C ALA A 424 10.58 -0.01 13.07
N GLY A 425 11.78 -0.29 13.60
CA GLY A 425 12.46 -1.57 13.42
C GLY A 425 13.19 -1.71 12.09
N ILE A 426 13.35 -0.62 11.32
CA ILE A 426 14.06 -0.66 10.04
C ILE A 426 15.55 -0.95 10.28
N PRO A 427 16.16 -1.93 9.59
CA PRO A 427 17.57 -2.28 9.80
C PRO A 427 18.54 -1.20 9.32
N LEU A 428 18.98 -0.32 10.24
CA LEU A 428 19.91 0.76 9.90
C LEU A 428 21.37 0.33 9.82
N LYS A 429 21.79 -0.75 10.49
CA LYS A 429 23.20 -1.17 10.52
C LYS A 429 23.72 -1.73 9.20
N LYS A 430 22.86 -2.34 8.39
CA LYS A 430 23.27 -2.91 7.10
C LYS A 430 23.42 -1.81 6.06
N ARG A 431 24.39 -1.97 5.16
CA ARG A 431 24.60 -1.02 4.05
C ARG A 431 23.37 -1.00 3.13
N THR A 432 22.92 -2.18 2.71
CA THR A 432 21.68 -2.40 1.96
C THR A 432 20.81 -3.40 2.71
N ILE A 433 19.50 -3.34 2.49
CA ILE A 433 18.51 -4.27 3.07
C ILE A 433 17.79 -4.99 1.92
N THR A 434 17.22 -6.15 2.22
CA THR A 434 16.33 -6.90 1.29
C THR A 434 14.96 -7.11 1.95
N ALA A 435 14.01 -7.70 1.23
CA ALA A 435 12.72 -8.07 1.81
C ALA A 435 12.86 -9.01 3.04
N ASP A 436 13.84 -9.93 3.02
CA ASP A 436 14.11 -10.85 4.13
C ASP A 436 14.49 -10.14 5.43
N ASP A 437 15.02 -8.92 5.34
CA ASP A 437 15.41 -8.13 6.50
C ASP A 437 14.23 -7.44 7.19
N LEU A 438 13.07 -7.42 6.53
CA LEU A 438 11.84 -6.76 6.98
C LEU A 438 10.76 -7.78 7.39
N ILE A 439 11.04 -9.08 7.25
CA ILE A 439 10.12 -10.17 7.55
C ILE A 439 10.65 -10.96 8.74
N ALA A 440 9.74 -11.34 9.65
CA ALA A 440 10.09 -11.86 10.96
C ALA A 440 10.88 -13.18 10.92
N GLU A 441 10.47 -14.11 10.07
CA GLU A 441 11.10 -15.40 9.87
C GLU A 441 11.80 -15.48 8.50
N LYS A 442 12.88 -16.25 8.44
CA LYS A 442 13.70 -16.40 7.22
C LYS A 442 12.98 -17.08 6.05
N LYS A 443 11.92 -17.83 6.32
CA LYS A 443 11.09 -18.45 5.30
C LYS A 443 9.72 -17.80 5.40
N TRP A 444 9.28 -17.26 4.27
CA TRP A 444 8.01 -16.57 4.17
C TRP A 444 7.40 -16.81 2.79
N GLN A 445 6.08 -16.72 2.76
CA GLN A 445 5.29 -16.78 1.54
C GLN A 445 4.48 -15.49 1.45
N ALA A 446 4.30 -15.00 0.22
CA ALA A 446 3.48 -13.84 -0.05
C ALA A 446 2.49 -14.13 -1.17
N LEU A 447 1.30 -13.59 -0.99
CA LEU A 447 0.26 -13.47 -2.01
C LEU A 447 0.09 -11.98 -2.32
N ALA A 448 0.46 -11.60 -3.55
CA ALA A 448 0.22 -10.25 -4.07
C ALA A 448 -1.13 -10.21 -4.79
N VAL A 449 -1.99 -9.26 -4.43
CA VAL A 449 -3.30 -9.03 -5.06
C VAL A 449 -3.40 -7.57 -5.50
N SER A 450 -3.63 -7.35 -6.79
CA SER A 450 -3.78 -6.01 -7.38
C SER A 450 -5.13 -5.88 -8.06
N GLY A 451 -5.89 -4.83 -7.75
CA GLY A 451 -7.15 -4.49 -8.43
C GLY A 451 -7.00 -3.22 -9.26
N TYR A 452 -7.34 -3.27 -10.55
CA TYR A 452 -7.01 -2.19 -11.49
C TYR A 452 -8.19 -1.22 -11.66
N MET A 453 -8.03 0.03 -11.22
CA MET A 453 -9.03 1.08 -11.48
C MET A 453 -8.97 1.53 -12.94
N LEU A 454 -7.76 1.68 -13.47
CA LEU A 454 -7.45 2.04 -14.86
C LEU A 454 -6.51 1.00 -15.49
N PRO A 455 -6.33 0.99 -16.82
CA PRO A 455 -5.31 0.17 -17.45
C PRO A 455 -3.93 0.40 -16.82
N ASP A 456 -3.22 -0.68 -16.54
CA ASP A 456 -1.85 -0.63 -16.02
C ASP A 456 -0.86 -0.92 -17.15
N PRO A 457 0.01 0.03 -17.50
CA PRO A 457 0.91 -0.12 -18.64
C PRO A 457 1.95 -1.20 -18.39
N TYR A 458 2.33 -1.47 -17.13
CA TYR A 458 3.40 -2.40 -16.79
C TYR A 458 2.96 -3.87 -16.81
N SER A 459 1.76 -4.18 -16.34
CA SER A 459 1.23 -5.55 -16.37
C SER A 459 0.35 -5.86 -17.58
N GLY A 460 -0.08 -4.84 -18.33
CA GLY A 460 -1.04 -5.01 -19.42
C GLY A 460 -2.48 -5.26 -18.94
N ALA A 461 -2.74 -5.17 -17.64
CA ALA A 461 -4.07 -5.44 -17.10
C ALA A 461 -5.04 -4.28 -17.43
N PRO A 462 -6.26 -4.58 -17.93
CA PRO A 462 -7.27 -3.56 -18.16
C PRO A 462 -7.84 -3.03 -16.84
N GLY A 463 -8.30 -1.78 -16.85
CA GLY A 463 -9.01 -1.17 -15.73
C GLY A 463 -10.48 -1.55 -15.65
N VAL A 464 -11.21 -0.84 -14.79
CA VAL A 464 -12.67 -0.96 -14.70
C VAL A 464 -13.33 -0.44 -15.98
N ASN A 465 -14.14 -1.28 -16.62
CA ASN A 465 -14.86 -0.96 -17.85
C ASN A 465 -16.37 -1.16 -17.69
N GLN A 466 -17.19 -0.22 -18.16
CA GLN A 466 -18.63 -0.36 -18.13
C GLN A 466 -19.13 -1.18 -19.33
N ILE A 467 -19.76 -2.34 -19.09
CA ILE A 467 -20.25 -3.24 -20.15
C ILE A 467 -21.77 -3.23 -20.29
N ASN A 468 -22.49 -2.72 -19.29
CA ASN A 468 -23.93 -2.46 -19.36
C ASN A 468 -24.27 -1.27 -18.44
N LYS A 469 -25.53 -0.82 -18.44
CA LYS A 469 -25.99 0.34 -17.66
C LYS A 469 -25.59 0.27 -16.18
N ASP A 470 -25.64 -0.90 -15.57
CA ASP A 470 -25.34 -1.17 -14.17
C ASP A 470 -24.29 -2.27 -13.96
N THR A 471 -23.64 -2.76 -15.03
CA THR A 471 -22.66 -3.85 -14.99
C THR A 471 -21.29 -3.39 -15.48
N TYR A 472 -20.26 -3.77 -14.73
CA TYR A 472 -18.87 -3.39 -14.95
C TYR A 472 -17.97 -4.62 -15.00
N GLU A 473 -17.02 -4.63 -15.93
CA GLU A 473 -15.88 -5.54 -15.88
C GLU A 473 -14.80 -4.95 -14.97
N VAL A 474 -14.25 -5.78 -14.09
CA VAL A 474 -13.18 -5.41 -13.16
C VAL A 474 -12.13 -6.48 -13.18
N THR A 475 -10.87 -6.08 -13.36
CA THR A 475 -9.75 -7.01 -13.42
C THR A 475 -8.93 -6.94 -12.14
N VAL A 476 -8.54 -8.12 -11.68
CA VAL A 476 -7.65 -8.34 -10.54
C VAL A 476 -6.52 -9.26 -10.98
N ARG A 477 -5.31 -9.06 -10.49
CA ARG A 477 -4.20 -10.00 -10.61
C ARG A 477 -3.87 -10.58 -9.24
N MET A 478 -3.65 -11.89 -9.19
CA MET A 478 -3.17 -12.60 -8.01
C MET A 478 -1.89 -13.34 -8.37
N THR A 479 -0.82 -13.09 -7.61
CA THR A 479 0.51 -13.61 -7.94
C THR A 479 1.19 -14.15 -6.68
N THR A 480 1.84 -15.31 -6.82
CA THR A 480 2.66 -16.01 -5.82
C THR A 480 3.87 -16.64 -6.52
N ASP A 481 4.79 -17.23 -5.76
CA ASP A 481 5.89 -18.04 -6.31
C ASP A 481 5.39 -19.28 -7.10
N LYS A 482 4.20 -19.80 -6.77
CA LYS A 482 3.61 -20.99 -7.40
C LYS A 482 2.82 -20.69 -8.67
N GLY A 483 2.23 -19.51 -8.78
CA GLY A 483 1.35 -19.18 -9.90
C GLY A 483 0.95 -17.72 -9.96
N ASP A 484 0.48 -17.31 -11.14
CA ASP A 484 0.04 -15.96 -11.48
C ASP A 484 -1.21 -16.03 -12.34
N LYS A 485 -2.30 -15.43 -11.88
CA LYS A 485 -3.60 -15.43 -12.55
C LYS A 485 -4.22 -14.04 -12.59
N ARG A 486 -4.80 -13.71 -13.74
CA ARG A 486 -5.65 -12.54 -13.96
C ARG A 486 -7.10 -12.99 -13.92
N ILE A 487 -7.91 -12.30 -13.14
CA ILE A 487 -9.32 -12.62 -12.90
C ILE A 487 -10.15 -11.41 -13.31
N THR A 488 -11.07 -11.61 -14.26
CA THR A 488 -11.99 -10.57 -14.72
C THR A 488 -13.40 -10.90 -14.26
N PHE A 489 -13.97 -10.04 -13.43
CA PHE A 489 -15.33 -10.16 -12.91
C PHE A 489 -16.28 -9.27 -13.69
N ALA A 490 -17.48 -9.77 -14.02
CA ALA A 490 -18.61 -8.93 -14.41
C ALA A 490 -19.49 -8.68 -13.17
N LEU A 491 -19.46 -7.46 -12.64
CA LEU A 491 -20.12 -7.05 -11.40
C LEU A 491 -21.27 -6.09 -11.70
N ARG A 492 -22.50 -6.46 -11.30
CA ARG A 492 -23.69 -5.61 -11.43
C ARG A 492 -24.02 -4.91 -10.12
N LEU A 493 -24.20 -3.60 -10.16
CA LEU A 493 -24.73 -2.81 -9.05
C LEU A 493 -26.23 -3.10 -8.88
N MET A 494 -26.64 -3.53 -7.69
CA MET A 494 -28.06 -3.82 -7.40
C MET A 494 -28.86 -2.58 -6.98
N LYS A 495 -28.20 -1.42 -6.95
CA LYS A 495 -28.73 -0.12 -6.55
C LYS A 495 -28.42 0.91 -7.62
N ASN A 496 -29.16 2.01 -7.65
CA ASN A 496 -28.82 3.10 -8.57
C ASN A 496 -27.48 3.75 -8.16
N GLN A 497 -26.93 4.63 -9.00
CA GLN A 497 -25.63 5.28 -8.77
C GLN A 497 -25.57 6.05 -7.44
N GLY A 498 -26.61 6.84 -7.12
CA GLY A 498 -26.65 7.64 -5.88
C GLY A 498 -26.69 6.77 -4.62
N GLU A 499 -27.52 5.73 -4.63
CA GLU A 499 -27.59 4.76 -3.53
C GLU A 499 -26.28 3.94 -3.40
N SER A 500 -25.71 3.52 -4.53
CA SER A 500 -24.43 2.77 -4.55
C SER A 500 -23.29 3.62 -3.98
N ARG A 501 -23.23 4.91 -4.32
CA ARG A 501 -22.27 5.84 -3.73
C ARG A 501 -22.33 5.84 -2.21
N LEU A 502 -23.54 5.83 -1.62
CA LEU A 502 -23.70 5.75 -0.16
C LEU A 502 -23.28 4.38 0.40
N VAL A 503 -23.49 3.28 -0.33
CA VAL A 503 -23.05 1.94 0.09
C VAL A 503 -21.53 1.84 0.20
N PHE A 504 -20.81 2.53 -0.70
CA PHE A 504 -19.36 2.65 -0.76
C PHE A 504 -18.78 3.82 0.05
N SER A 505 -19.63 4.63 0.68
CA SER A 505 -19.18 5.74 1.51
C SER A 505 -19.12 5.34 2.99
N PRO A 506 -18.14 5.88 3.74
CA PRO A 506 -18.13 5.85 5.20
C PRO A 506 -19.45 6.39 5.80
N LEU A 507 -19.83 5.90 6.98
CA LEU A 507 -21.11 6.17 7.65
C LEU A 507 -21.35 7.66 7.92
N LEU A 508 -20.39 8.33 8.55
CA LEU A 508 -20.47 9.75 8.87
C LEU A 508 -20.49 10.57 7.59
N ASN A 509 -19.64 10.22 6.61
CA ASN A 509 -19.62 10.87 5.29
C ASN A 509 -20.99 10.80 4.59
N ARG A 510 -21.72 9.69 4.72
CA ARG A 510 -23.09 9.58 4.19
C ARG A 510 -24.05 10.58 4.84
N PHE A 511 -23.93 10.80 6.15
CA PHE A 511 -24.77 11.77 6.87
C PHE A 511 -24.45 13.20 6.45
N LEU A 512 -23.17 13.54 6.32
CA LEU A 512 -22.74 14.84 5.81
C LEU A 512 -23.25 15.09 4.38
N LYS A 513 -23.34 14.02 3.58
CA LYS A 513 -23.91 14.04 2.21
C LYS A 513 -25.44 13.89 2.16
N GLY A 514 -26.13 14.06 3.29
CA GLY A 514 -27.59 14.19 3.35
C GLY A 514 -28.38 12.90 3.60
N GLU A 515 -27.72 11.77 3.92
CA GLU A 515 -28.47 10.61 4.41
C GLU A 515 -29.12 10.93 5.78
N ASN A 516 -30.42 10.70 5.88
CA ASN A 516 -31.15 10.96 7.11
C ASN A 516 -30.82 9.91 8.19
N PHE A 517 -30.00 10.31 9.16
CA PHE A 517 -29.57 9.46 10.27
C PHE A 517 -30.67 9.12 11.29
N ARG A 518 -31.80 9.86 11.29
CA ARG A 518 -32.90 9.67 12.25
C ARG A 518 -33.90 8.61 11.83
N THR A 519 -34.01 8.34 10.53
CA THR A 519 -35.00 7.40 9.98
C THR A 519 -34.41 6.05 9.59
N ARG A 520 -33.08 5.93 9.54
CA ARG A 520 -32.40 4.67 9.26
C ARG A 520 -32.43 3.72 10.48
N PRO A 521 -32.40 2.39 10.25
CA PRO A 521 -32.12 1.44 11.32
C PRO A 521 -30.71 1.63 11.88
N VAL A 522 -30.59 1.87 13.18
CA VAL A 522 -29.31 2.02 13.87
C VAL A 522 -28.78 0.66 14.33
N LYS A 523 -27.48 0.44 14.16
CA LYS A 523 -26.79 -0.79 14.58
C LYS A 523 -25.75 -0.48 15.65
N ILE A 524 -25.45 -1.42 16.54
CA ILE A 524 -24.35 -1.30 17.53
C ILE A 524 -23.02 -0.93 16.84
N SER A 525 -22.77 -1.48 15.65
CA SER A 525 -21.57 -1.18 14.87
C SER A 525 -21.44 0.27 14.43
N ASP A 526 -22.54 1.05 14.45
CA ASP A 526 -22.52 2.45 14.02
C ASP A 526 -21.65 3.29 14.95
N SER A 527 -21.65 3.00 16.25
CA SER A 527 -20.76 3.64 17.22
C SER A 527 -19.28 3.44 16.85
N GLY A 528 -18.87 2.19 16.59
CA GLY A 528 -17.49 1.90 16.18
C GLY A 528 -17.12 2.51 14.82
N ARG A 529 -18.05 2.57 13.87
CA ARG A 529 -17.83 3.20 12.55
C ARG A 529 -17.65 4.70 12.68
N ILE A 530 -18.54 5.38 13.40
CA ILE A 530 -18.45 6.82 13.65
C ILE A 530 -17.17 7.15 14.42
N ARG A 531 -16.79 6.34 15.42
CA ARG A 531 -15.52 6.50 16.13
C ARG A 531 -14.33 6.48 15.16
N ASN A 532 -14.24 5.45 14.32
CA ASN A 532 -13.15 5.37 13.35
C ASN A 532 -13.18 6.56 12.39
N GLU A 533 -14.33 6.94 11.85
CA GLU A 533 -14.39 8.07 10.91
C GLU A 533 -14.04 9.42 11.55
N LEU A 534 -14.43 9.65 12.81
CA LEU A 534 -13.99 10.84 13.55
C LEU A 534 -12.48 10.84 13.75
N GLN A 535 -11.89 9.70 14.06
CA GLN A 535 -10.45 9.58 14.21
C GLN A 535 -9.70 9.83 12.91
N THR A 536 -10.27 9.50 11.74
CA THR A 536 -9.72 9.85 10.42
C THR A 536 -9.92 11.32 10.05
N LEU A 537 -11.12 11.86 10.30
CA LEU A 537 -11.52 13.18 9.79
C LEU A 537 -11.15 14.32 10.74
N CYS A 538 -11.07 14.06 12.03
CA CYS A 538 -10.97 15.09 13.06
C CYS A 538 -9.76 14.89 13.97
N THR A 539 -8.69 14.24 13.52
CA THR A 539 -7.53 13.85 14.34
C THR A 539 -7.02 15.00 15.23
N ASP A 540 -6.78 16.19 14.66
CA ASP A 540 -6.29 17.38 15.39
C ASP A 540 -7.32 17.99 16.37
N ALA A 541 -8.58 17.57 16.25
CA ALA A 541 -9.69 18.03 17.07
C ALA A 541 -10.10 17.01 18.14
N LEU A 542 -9.44 15.85 18.23
CA LEU A 542 -9.73 14.83 19.23
C LEU A 542 -8.70 14.86 20.37
N GLU A 543 -9.19 14.79 21.61
CA GLU A 543 -8.37 14.52 22.79
C GLU A 543 -8.76 13.17 23.41
N HIS A 544 -7.76 12.36 23.76
CA HIS A 544 -7.96 11.00 24.24
C HIS A 544 -7.73 10.90 25.75
N TYR A 545 -8.73 10.38 26.48
CA TYR A 545 -8.70 10.16 27.93
C TYR A 545 -9.05 8.70 28.25
N GLY A 546 -8.09 7.80 28.01
CA GLY A 546 -8.31 6.36 28.12
C GLY A 546 -9.35 5.87 27.11
N GLU A 547 -10.49 5.37 27.59
CA GLU A 547 -11.59 4.93 26.72
C GLU A 547 -12.47 6.08 26.22
N LYS A 548 -12.33 7.28 26.79
CA LYS A 548 -13.06 8.47 26.38
C LYS A 548 -12.30 9.28 25.34
N VAL A 549 -13.06 9.97 24.48
CA VAL A 549 -12.59 10.84 23.41
C VAL A 549 -13.41 12.12 23.45
N GLU A 550 -12.76 13.26 23.52
CA GLU A 550 -13.38 14.58 23.48
C GLU A 550 -13.17 15.21 22.11
N LEU A 551 -14.25 15.61 21.43
CA LEU A 551 -14.21 16.28 20.13
C LEU A 551 -14.38 17.79 20.30
N HIS A 552 -13.35 18.55 19.95
CA HIS A 552 -13.30 20.01 19.98
C HIS A 552 -13.67 20.59 18.61
N PHE A 553 -14.93 20.97 18.39
CA PHE A 553 -15.38 21.46 17.08
C PHE A 553 -14.62 22.70 16.60
N THR A 554 -14.17 23.57 17.52
CA THR A 554 -13.40 24.78 17.20
C THR A 554 -12.02 24.47 16.61
N ARG A 555 -11.52 23.24 16.79
CA ARG A 555 -10.24 22.78 16.25
C ARG A 555 -10.39 22.05 14.91
N ILE A 556 -11.62 21.75 14.44
CA ILE A 556 -11.83 21.06 13.17
C ILE A 556 -11.44 22.01 12.02
N PRO A 557 -10.42 21.66 11.22
CA PRO A 557 -10.02 22.51 10.11
C PRO A 557 -11.15 22.63 9.07
N LYS A 558 -11.47 23.86 8.64
CA LYS A 558 -12.53 24.12 7.65
C LYS A 558 -12.26 23.50 6.27
N ASN A 559 -10.99 23.24 5.98
CA ASN A 559 -10.57 22.50 4.78
C ASN A 559 -10.77 20.99 4.92
N THR A 560 -11.10 20.48 6.11
CA THR A 560 -11.39 19.05 6.32
C THR A 560 -12.88 18.78 6.38
N ILE A 561 -13.63 19.58 7.15
CA ILE A 561 -15.08 19.56 7.18
C ILE A 561 -15.55 21.02 7.09
N SER A 562 -16.38 21.34 6.11
CA SER A 562 -16.88 22.70 5.90
C SER A 562 -17.73 23.17 7.09
N GLU A 563 -17.91 24.49 7.27
CA GLU A 563 -18.72 25.02 8.39
C GLU A 563 -20.16 24.48 8.37
N GLU A 564 -20.76 24.34 7.19
CA GLU A 564 -22.09 23.77 7.02
C GLU A 564 -22.12 22.29 7.45
N GLU A 565 -21.14 21.50 7.02
CA GLU A 565 -21.02 20.09 7.40
C GLU A 565 -20.69 19.92 8.89
N GLN A 566 -19.97 20.86 9.52
CA GLN A 566 -19.70 20.81 10.96
C GLN A 566 -20.98 20.99 11.79
N VAL A 567 -21.94 21.80 11.31
CA VAL A 567 -23.26 21.91 11.94
C VAL A 567 -24.01 20.57 11.86
N ILE A 568 -23.99 19.94 10.69
CA ILE A 568 -24.59 18.60 10.49
C ILE A 568 -23.91 17.57 11.39
N LEU A 569 -22.57 17.58 11.45
CA LEU A 569 -21.78 16.70 12.30
C LEU A 569 -22.21 16.81 13.76
N ARG A 570 -22.33 18.05 14.29
CA ARG A 570 -22.77 18.27 15.67
C ARG A 570 -24.17 17.73 15.92
N ASP A 571 -25.11 17.94 14.98
CA ASP A 571 -26.47 17.42 15.06
C ASP A 571 -26.51 15.88 15.09
N VAL A 572 -25.75 15.24 14.19
CA VAL A 572 -25.58 13.79 14.13
C VAL A 572 -25.08 13.25 15.47
N LEU A 573 -23.94 13.74 15.95
CA LEU A 573 -23.29 13.20 17.15
C LEU A 573 -24.13 13.42 18.41
N THR A 574 -24.79 14.57 18.52
CA THR A 574 -25.70 14.88 19.64
C THR A 574 -26.86 13.89 19.64
N TRP A 575 -27.51 13.67 18.50
CA TRP A 575 -28.62 12.73 18.40
C TRP A 575 -28.23 11.30 18.76
N TYR A 576 -27.06 10.82 18.30
CA TYR A 576 -26.56 9.49 18.65
C TYR A 576 -26.26 9.35 20.16
N LYS A 577 -25.65 10.37 20.78
CA LYS A 577 -25.43 10.40 22.24
C LYS A 577 -26.74 10.37 23.03
N GLU A 578 -27.76 11.12 22.59
CA GLU A 578 -29.05 11.18 23.28
C GLU A 578 -29.86 9.89 23.14
N ASN A 579 -29.88 9.29 21.94
CA ASN A 579 -30.72 8.13 21.65
C ASN A 579 -30.03 6.79 21.94
N TYR A 580 -28.70 6.75 21.95
CA TYR A 580 -27.89 5.54 22.19
C TYR A 580 -26.74 5.80 23.19
N PRO A 581 -27.05 6.31 24.41
CA PRO A 581 -26.04 6.81 25.34
C PRO A 581 -24.99 5.76 25.74
N ILE A 582 -25.40 4.50 25.90
CA ILE A 582 -24.46 3.40 26.26
C ILE A 582 -23.46 3.15 25.13
N TRP A 583 -23.87 3.24 23.87
CA TRP A 583 -22.97 2.96 22.74
C TRP A 583 -22.01 4.12 22.47
N PHE A 584 -22.36 5.34 22.89
CA PHE A 584 -21.58 6.56 22.68
C PHE A 584 -21.02 7.13 23.99
N GLU A 585 -20.94 6.34 25.05
CA GLU A 585 -20.36 6.75 26.35
C GLU A 585 -18.89 7.14 26.25
N TRP A 586 -18.23 6.67 25.19
CA TRP A 586 -16.83 6.98 24.87
C TRP A 586 -16.66 8.40 24.30
N LEU A 587 -17.69 9.05 23.77
CA LEU A 587 -17.56 10.34 23.08
C LEU A 587 -18.03 11.47 23.99
N GLU A 588 -17.29 12.57 24.08
CA GLU A 588 -17.73 13.86 24.64
C GLU A 588 -17.63 14.96 23.57
N LEU A 589 -18.54 15.93 23.62
CA LEU A 589 -18.61 17.03 22.63
C LEU A 589 -18.28 18.35 23.34
N ALA A 590 -17.19 18.99 22.93
CA ALA A 590 -16.70 20.26 23.47
C ALA A 590 -17.05 21.48 22.58
#